data_AF-A0A921MXJ2-F1
#
_entry.id   AF-A0A921MXJ2-F1
#
_cell.length_a   1.000
_cell.length_b   1.000
_cell.length_c   1.000
_cell.angle_alpha   90.00
_cell.angle_beta   90.00
_cell.angle_gamma   90.00
#
_symmetry.space_group_name_H-M   'P 1'
#
loop_
_entity.id
_entity.type
_entity.pdbx_description
1 polymer ?
#
loop_
_entity_poly.entity_id
_entity_poly.type
_entity_poly.pdbx_seq_one_letter_code
_entity_poly.pdbx_strand_id
1 'polypeptide(L)'
;MSDIDPSLARWVTAPGEDPQNPLLRLSFELPSPPLAARLWVTGLGTFRAHVNGTEVNRGRLDPGLTDPRRRIQVVEVEAAPLLVQGRNVLAVELGRGFHAMTTPNEWRWHRAPWRGPVRAWAHLRLELADGTVTALSTGEHWRTRPGPVTFDSMYEGETFSPTEDPGAWLLPGYDDSAWEPVLVARDHVGSHRAERAAEPLLLRQVQEPVVEQEEITPVVLSSSPERIVLDMGRVIAGWCHYTLADRVGPSAPPIELVARHAEKLRADGTVDDANEHIHTDRFQQDRVLLQPAFARSFAPRHSYKGFRYVQLEPVSGDLAGLTVTGILAHADLREVSTLTSSEPYLEQFDAAMRASLRNNMHHVPTDTPIQEKNGWTGDALTALSAMTTSFDMRRMLRKWLADQVDGQREDGSLAVISPNPDWGYEELSPAPEWTCLLPELLDELVTEYGEVELVAEHGPAAARYLAYELGRRDEEGLISGVLGDYLTPGSPGPAPEDKRLSATLFVAR
;
A
#
# COMPACT_ATOMS: atom_id res chain seq x y z
N MET A 1 -8.10 14.35 -17.14
CA MET A 1 -7.70 15.71 -16.72
C MET A 1 -7.39 15.65 -15.23
N SER A 2 -6.37 16.36 -14.74
CA SER A 2 -6.10 16.41 -13.30
C SER A 2 -7.08 17.35 -12.60
N ASP A 3 -7.69 16.87 -11.50
CA ASP A 3 -8.67 17.61 -10.72
C ASP A 3 -8.04 18.43 -9.57
N ILE A 4 -6.71 18.35 -9.39
CA ILE A 4 -5.99 19.01 -8.29
C ILE A 4 -4.77 19.72 -8.85
N ASP A 5 -4.74 21.04 -8.72
CA ASP A 5 -3.60 21.86 -9.13
C ASP A 5 -2.39 21.60 -8.21
N PRO A 6 -1.29 21.01 -8.72
CA PRO A 6 -0.12 20.69 -7.91
C PRO A 6 0.55 21.93 -7.30
N SER A 7 0.32 23.12 -7.88
CA SER A 7 0.91 24.39 -7.41
C SER A 7 0.28 24.94 -6.12
N LEU A 8 -0.83 24.36 -5.67
CA LEU A 8 -1.53 24.77 -4.43
C LEU A 8 -0.69 24.56 -3.16
N ALA A 9 0.29 23.65 -3.19
CA ALA A 9 1.20 23.40 -2.09
C ALA A 9 2.58 22.97 -2.59
N ARG A 10 3.57 22.93 -1.70
CA ARG A 10 4.91 22.43 -2.01
C ARG A 10 5.17 21.09 -1.36
N TRP A 11 5.89 20.22 -2.05
CA TRP A 11 6.39 18.98 -1.45
C TRP A 11 7.39 19.30 -0.33
N VAL A 12 7.19 18.70 0.83
CA VAL A 12 8.07 18.85 1.99
C VAL A 12 8.58 17.50 2.49
N THR A 13 9.79 17.48 3.06
CA THR A 13 10.41 16.29 3.65
C THR A 13 11.31 16.68 4.83
N ALA A 14 11.75 15.71 5.61
CA ALA A 14 12.75 15.92 6.65
C ALA A 14 14.16 16.09 6.07
N PRO A 15 15.05 16.85 6.74
CA PRO A 15 16.45 16.89 6.37
C PRO A 15 17.15 15.53 6.59
N GLY A 16 18.22 15.30 5.84
CA GLY A 16 19.00 14.05 5.90
C GLY A 16 18.89 13.20 4.64
N GLU A 17 19.74 12.18 4.56
CA GLU A 17 19.72 11.19 3.49
C GLU A 17 18.76 10.05 3.88
N ASP A 18 17.67 9.89 3.11
CA ASP A 18 16.61 8.90 3.34
C ASP A 18 15.99 8.95 4.75
N PRO A 19 15.29 10.04 5.10
CA PRO A 19 14.77 10.22 6.44
C PRO A 19 13.68 9.18 6.77
N GLN A 20 13.85 8.50 7.90
CA GLN A 20 12.96 7.43 8.35
C GLN A 20 11.82 7.97 9.20
N ASN A 21 10.60 7.48 8.93
CA ASN A 21 9.35 7.88 9.58
C ASN A 21 9.25 9.37 9.98
N PRO A 22 9.41 10.33 9.04
CA PRO A 22 9.28 11.75 9.37
C PRO A 22 7.90 12.07 9.94
N LEU A 23 7.87 12.73 11.11
CA LEU A 23 6.70 13.42 11.61
C LEU A 23 6.74 14.86 11.08
N LEU A 24 5.67 15.33 10.48
CA LEU A 24 5.53 16.67 9.92
C LEU A 24 4.37 17.37 10.60
N ARG A 25 4.59 18.58 11.11
CA ARG A 25 3.58 19.30 11.92
C ARG A 25 3.47 20.76 11.51
N LEU A 26 2.24 21.26 11.48
CA LEU A 26 1.90 22.68 11.39
C LEU A 26 0.91 23.04 12.51
N SER A 27 1.30 23.97 13.39
CA SER A 27 0.37 24.66 14.30
C SER A 27 -0.15 25.94 13.65
N PHE A 28 -1.45 26.24 13.79
CA PHE A 28 -2.05 27.47 13.28
C PHE A 28 -3.25 27.91 14.13
N GLU A 29 -3.63 29.19 14.01
CA GLU A 29 -4.74 29.80 14.76
C GLU A 29 -5.90 30.13 13.79
N LEU A 30 -7.13 29.78 14.18
CA LEU A 30 -8.35 30.18 13.49
C LEU A 30 -9.06 31.30 14.27
N PRO A 31 -9.18 32.52 13.71
CA PRO A 31 -9.76 33.66 14.45
C PRO A 31 -11.26 33.49 14.71
N SER A 32 -11.95 32.75 13.85
CA SER A 32 -13.39 32.50 13.86
C SER A 32 -13.68 31.01 13.62
N PRO A 33 -14.84 30.48 14.04
CA PRO A 33 -15.20 29.09 13.81
C PRO A 33 -15.15 28.69 12.32
N PRO A 34 -14.61 27.50 11.98
CA PRO A 34 -14.64 26.97 10.62
C PRO A 34 -16.07 26.56 10.25
N LEU A 35 -16.56 27.03 9.11
CA LEU A 35 -17.86 26.62 8.55
C LEU A 35 -17.72 25.50 7.52
N ALA A 36 -16.64 25.54 6.73
CA ALA A 36 -16.28 24.50 5.79
C ALA A 36 -14.76 24.39 5.72
N ALA A 37 -14.26 23.15 5.63
CA ALA A 37 -12.85 22.91 5.43
C ALA A 37 -12.63 21.67 4.57
N ARG A 38 -11.70 21.76 3.63
CA ARG A 38 -11.37 20.68 2.72
C ARG A 38 -9.88 20.47 2.69
N LEU A 39 -9.46 19.28 3.07
CA LEU A 39 -8.08 18.86 3.07
C LEU A 39 -7.83 17.95 1.87
N TRP A 40 -6.85 18.31 1.05
CA TRP A 40 -6.21 17.40 0.11
C TRP A 40 -4.86 17.02 0.69
N VAL A 41 -4.57 15.73 0.83
CA VAL A 41 -3.32 15.26 1.42
C VAL A 41 -2.82 14.00 0.71
N THR A 42 -1.51 13.93 0.52
CA THR A 42 -0.83 12.76 -0.05
C THR A 42 0.61 12.65 0.46
N GLY A 43 1.21 11.48 0.24
CA GLY A 43 2.61 11.20 0.49
C GLY A 43 3.26 10.46 -0.67
N LEU A 44 4.52 10.77 -0.94
CA LEU A 44 5.41 9.88 -1.70
C LEU A 44 5.94 8.82 -0.73
N GLY A 45 5.40 7.61 -0.83
CA GLY A 45 5.49 6.58 0.20
C GLY A 45 4.10 6.28 0.76
N THR A 46 4.02 5.94 2.03
CA THR A 46 2.77 5.89 2.79
C THR A 46 2.62 7.13 3.66
N PHE A 47 1.39 7.51 4.01
CA PHE A 47 1.18 8.57 4.99
C PHE A 47 0.01 8.28 5.93
N ARG A 48 0.05 8.93 7.11
CA ARG A 48 -1.09 9.06 8.03
C ARG A 48 -1.25 10.53 8.42
N ALA A 49 -2.41 11.11 8.15
CA ALA A 49 -2.67 12.52 8.42
C ALA A 49 -3.67 12.68 9.58
N HIS A 50 -3.45 13.69 10.41
CA HIS A 50 -4.25 13.96 11.59
C HIS A 50 -4.55 15.45 11.72
N VAL A 51 -5.73 15.77 12.23
CA VAL A 51 -6.11 17.10 12.69
C VAL A 51 -6.47 17.02 14.17
N ASN A 52 -5.77 17.80 15.01
CA ASN A 52 -6.03 17.87 16.46
C ASN A 52 -6.08 16.50 17.19
N GLY A 53 -5.23 15.55 16.79
CA GLY A 53 -5.20 14.20 17.37
C GLY A 53 -6.10 13.18 16.68
N THR A 54 -7.02 13.60 15.81
CA THR A 54 -7.93 12.71 15.08
C THR A 54 -7.38 12.44 13.68
N GLU A 55 -7.26 11.16 13.32
CA GLU A 55 -6.88 10.75 11.96
C GLU A 55 -7.94 11.21 10.96
N VAL A 56 -7.51 11.77 9.82
CA VAL A 56 -8.41 12.44 8.87
C VAL A 56 -9.24 11.46 8.05
N ASN A 57 -8.78 10.22 7.92
CA ASN A 57 -9.50 9.15 7.24
C ASN A 57 -9.26 7.82 7.98
N ARG A 58 -9.95 6.76 7.54
CA ARG A 58 -9.72 5.38 8.01
C ARG A 58 -8.78 4.59 7.09
N GLY A 59 -8.28 5.21 6.02
CA GLY A 59 -7.47 4.57 5.01
C GLY A 59 -6.10 4.22 5.57
N ARG A 60 -5.60 3.04 5.23
CA ARG A 60 -4.29 2.54 5.62
C ARG A 60 -3.45 2.35 4.38
N LEU A 61 -2.13 2.53 4.54
CA LEU A 61 -1.16 2.43 3.45
C LEU A 61 -1.42 3.40 2.27
N ASP A 62 -2.26 4.43 2.49
CA ASP A 62 -2.56 5.49 1.53
C ASP A 62 -1.29 6.23 1.07
N PRO A 63 -1.27 6.77 -0.17
CA PRO A 63 -2.39 6.91 -1.10
C PRO A 63 -2.58 5.71 -2.07
N GLY A 64 -1.75 4.67 -1.92
CA GLY A 64 -1.70 3.52 -2.84
C GLY A 64 -0.59 3.61 -3.89
N LEU A 65 -0.20 2.45 -4.42
CA LEU A 65 0.92 2.29 -5.35
C LEU A 65 0.57 2.82 -6.74
N THR A 66 1.41 3.70 -7.29
CA THR A 66 1.36 4.26 -8.65
C THR A 66 2.79 4.50 -9.15
N ASP A 67 3.00 4.81 -10.44
CA ASP A 67 4.27 5.42 -10.89
C ASP A 67 4.22 6.93 -10.59
N PRO A 68 4.94 7.42 -9.56
CA PRO A 68 4.87 8.81 -9.14
C PRO A 68 5.51 9.79 -10.13
N ARG A 69 6.16 9.31 -11.20
CA ARG A 69 6.62 10.16 -12.32
C ARG A 69 5.48 10.52 -13.27
N ARG A 70 4.36 9.77 -13.22
CA ARG A 70 3.18 9.94 -14.07
C ARG A 70 2.02 10.53 -13.29
N ARG A 71 1.63 9.89 -12.18
CA ARG A 71 0.51 10.32 -11.33
C ARG A 71 0.74 9.99 -9.87
N ILE A 72 0.11 10.78 -9.00
CA ILE A 72 0.08 10.53 -7.55
C ILE A 72 -1.36 10.70 -7.09
N GLN A 73 -1.83 9.77 -6.25
CA GLN A 73 -3.17 9.82 -5.71
C GLN A 73 -3.24 10.68 -4.46
N VAL A 74 -4.35 11.40 -4.29
CA VAL A 74 -4.56 12.37 -3.22
C VAL A 74 -5.87 12.05 -2.52
N VAL A 75 -5.81 11.97 -1.19
CA VAL A 75 -7.00 11.81 -0.36
C VAL A 75 -7.62 13.19 -0.16
N GLU A 76 -8.92 13.30 -0.47
CA GLU A 76 -9.75 14.46 -0.15
C GLU A 76 -10.61 14.16 1.08
N VAL A 77 -10.57 15.04 2.08
CA VAL A 77 -11.30 14.91 3.34
C VAL A 77 -12.06 16.21 3.67
N GLU A 78 -13.28 16.06 4.18
CA GLU A 78 -14.00 17.15 4.83
C GLU A 78 -13.47 17.30 6.27
N ALA A 79 -12.90 18.47 6.58
CA ALA A 79 -12.08 18.66 7.77
C ALA A 79 -12.70 19.63 8.80
N ALA A 80 -13.84 20.26 8.53
CA ALA A 80 -14.40 21.27 9.44
C ALA A 80 -14.76 20.70 10.83
N PRO A 81 -15.33 19.49 10.96
CA PRO A 81 -15.64 18.85 12.24
C PRO A 81 -14.40 18.55 13.09
N LEU A 82 -13.21 18.51 12.48
CA LEU A 82 -11.95 18.24 13.17
C LEU A 82 -11.28 19.52 13.68
N LEU A 83 -11.72 20.68 13.20
CA LEU A 83 -11.13 21.98 13.49
C LEU A 83 -11.92 22.74 14.55
N VAL A 84 -11.23 23.62 15.28
CA VAL A 84 -11.83 24.48 16.31
C VAL A 84 -11.46 25.93 16.08
N GLN A 85 -12.23 26.88 16.63
CA GLN A 85 -11.75 28.25 16.77
C GLN A 85 -10.54 28.26 17.74
N GLY A 86 -9.51 29.04 17.41
CA GLY A 86 -8.25 29.08 18.15
C GLY A 86 -7.19 28.14 17.57
N ARG A 87 -6.35 27.57 18.44
CA ARG A 87 -5.19 26.77 18.03
C ARG A 87 -5.57 25.39 17.51
N ASN A 88 -5.07 25.07 16.32
CA ASN A 88 -5.21 23.78 15.65
C ASN A 88 -3.84 23.23 15.25
N VAL A 89 -3.80 21.92 14.99
CA VAL A 89 -2.64 21.20 14.44
C VAL A 89 -3.07 20.38 13.24
N LEU A 90 -2.33 20.51 12.15
CA LEU A 90 -2.33 19.55 11.04
C LEU A 90 -1.00 18.79 11.08
N ALA A 91 -1.08 17.48 11.06
CA ALA A 91 0.03 16.57 11.26
C ALA A 91 0.05 15.49 10.17
N VAL A 92 1.23 15.13 9.67
CA VAL A 92 1.44 14.05 8.71
C VAL A 92 2.61 13.20 9.16
N GLU A 93 2.39 11.91 9.35
CA GLU A 93 3.43 10.90 9.52
C GLU A 93 3.67 10.21 8.17
N LEU A 94 4.94 10.07 7.77
CA LEU A 94 5.32 9.40 6.52
C LEU A 94 5.95 8.02 6.77
N GLY A 95 5.82 7.12 5.80
CA GLY A 95 6.53 5.85 5.72
C GLY A 95 7.01 5.58 4.30
N ARG A 96 7.92 4.63 4.12
CA ARG A 96 8.62 4.39 2.85
C ARG A 96 7.71 3.80 1.78
N GLY A 97 6.86 2.85 2.18
CA GLY A 97 6.11 2.01 1.25
C GLY A 97 7.03 1.42 0.16
N PHE A 98 6.51 1.29 -1.06
CA PHE A 98 7.30 0.90 -2.24
C PHE A 98 8.08 2.07 -2.86
N HIS A 99 7.75 3.31 -2.53
CA HIS A 99 8.40 4.52 -3.10
C HIS A 99 9.85 4.65 -2.65
N ALA A 100 10.10 4.55 -1.35
CA ALA A 100 11.43 4.69 -0.76
C ALA A 100 11.99 3.35 -0.29
N MET A 101 11.60 2.24 -0.95
CA MET A 101 12.03 0.88 -0.61
C MET A 101 13.57 0.80 -0.55
N THR A 102 14.10 0.22 0.51
CA THR A 102 15.55 -0.02 0.66
C THR A 102 15.90 -1.50 0.61
N THR A 103 14.94 -2.37 0.89
CA THR A 103 15.12 -3.83 0.96
C THR A 103 15.44 -4.41 -0.42
N PRO A 104 16.62 -5.01 -0.64
CA PRO A 104 16.92 -5.69 -1.89
C PRO A 104 15.93 -6.83 -2.17
N ASN A 105 15.47 -6.92 -3.42
CA ASN A 105 14.43 -7.87 -3.85
C ASN A 105 14.54 -8.14 -5.36
N GLU A 106 13.95 -9.25 -5.79
CA GLU A 106 13.96 -9.76 -7.17
C GLU A 106 13.47 -8.72 -8.20
N TRP A 107 12.38 -8.02 -7.88
CA TRP A 107 11.71 -7.07 -8.80
C TRP A 107 12.30 -5.68 -8.78
N ARG A 108 13.45 -5.46 -8.13
CA ARG A 108 14.17 -4.18 -8.13
C ARG A 108 13.40 -2.99 -7.57
N TRP A 109 12.43 -3.17 -6.66
CA TRP A 109 11.76 -2.04 -6.00
C TRP A 109 12.74 -1.09 -5.29
N HIS A 110 13.81 -1.64 -4.71
CA HIS A 110 14.91 -0.88 -4.10
C HIS A 110 15.76 -0.06 -5.09
N ARG A 111 15.57 -0.25 -6.40
CA ARG A 111 16.22 0.47 -7.50
C ARG A 111 15.22 1.14 -8.43
N ALA A 112 13.96 1.27 -8.01
CA ALA A 112 12.94 1.91 -8.82
C ALA A 112 13.41 3.29 -9.30
N PRO A 113 13.15 3.67 -10.55
CA PRO A 113 13.68 4.90 -11.14
C PRO A 113 13.17 6.19 -10.46
N TRP A 114 12.08 6.09 -9.69
CA TRP A 114 11.53 7.18 -8.88
C TRP A 114 11.97 7.16 -7.42
N ARG A 115 12.76 6.17 -7.00
CA ARG A 115 13.14 6.01 -5.59
C ARG A 115 13.82 7.28 -5.10
N GLY A 116 13.31 7.81 -4.00
CA GLY A 116 13.80 9.02 -3.37
C GLY A 116 13.27 9.15 -1.94
N PRO A 117 13.60 10.25 -1.24
CA PRO A 117 13.10 10.46 0.12
C PRO A 117 11.57 10.53 0.10
N VAL A 118 10.96 10.08 1.20
CA VAL A 118 9.52 10.25 1.43
C VAL A 118 9.17 11.74 1.51
N ARG A 119 8.01 12.13 1.00
CA ARG A 119 7.57 13.54 0.97
C ARG A 119 6.08 13.65 1.24
N ALA A 120 5.65 14.77 1.81
CA ALA A 120 4.24 15.10 1.95
C ALA A 120 3.86 16.28 1.06
N TRP A 121 2.61 16.26 0.60
CA TRP A 121 1.94 17.40 -0.02
C TRP A 121 0.56 17.52 0.61
N ALA A 122 0.20 18.70 1.10
CA ALA A 122 -1.14 18.94 1.62
C ALA A 122 -1.60 20.38 1.39
N HIS A 123 -2.90 20.53 1.10
CA HIS A 123 -3.58 21.80 0.96
C HIS A 123 -4.90 21.75 1.72
N LEU A 124 -5.06 22.62 2.72
CA LEU A 124 -6.27 22.78 3.53
C LEU A 124 -6.94 24.10 3.17
N ARG A 125 -8.08 24.05 2.49
CA ARG A 125 -8.91 25.23 2.18
C ARG A 125 -9.97 25.41 3.27
N LEU A 126 -10.20 26.64 3.69
CA LEU A 126 -11.04 27.01 4.84
C LEU A 126 -12.00 28.13 4.48
N GLU A 127 -13.22 28.04 5.00
CA GLU A 127 -14.21 29.12 5.03
C GLU A 127 -14.66 29.32 6.48
N LEU A 128 -14.52 30.53 7.01
CA LEU A 128 -14.75 30.85 8.41
C LEU A 128 -16.06 31.63 8.61
N ALA A 129 -16.57 31.64 9.84
CA ALA A 129 -17.83 32.28 10.20
C ALA A 129 -17.86 33.81 10.03
N ASP A 130 -16.69 34.46 9.97
CA ASP A 130 -16.56 35.88 9.67
C ASP A 130 -16.55 36.19 8.15
N GLY A 131 -16.67 35.16 7.30
CA GLY A 131 -16.63 35.27 5.85
C GLY A 131 -15.23 35.15 5.25
N THR A 132 -14.18 34.97 6.06
CA THR A 132 -12.82 34.77 5.59
C THR A 132 -12.70 33.44 4.84
N VAL A 133 -12.12 33.47 3.65
CA VAL A 133 -11.70 32.29 2.89
C VAL A 133 -10.18 32.29 2.84
N THR A 134 -9.56 31.21 3.32
CA THR A 134 -8.10 31.09 3.40
C THR A 134 -7.65 29.66 3.08
N ALA A 135 -6.34 29.46 2.94
CA ALA A 135 -5.76 28.14 2.79
C ALA A 135 -4.42 28.03 3.54
N LEU A 136 -4.13 26.82 4.02
CA LEU A 136 -2.88 26.43 4.64
C LEU A 136 -2.30 25.24 3.88
N SER A 137 -1.01 25.27 3.59
CA SER A 137 -0.38 24.29 2.71
C SER A 137 0.96 23.81 3.25
N THR A 138 1.42 22.65 2.81
CA THR A 138 2.80 22.21 3.02
C THR A 138 3.78 23.23 2.44
N GLY A 139 4.75 23.66 3.26
CA GLY A 139 5.68 24.75 2.95
C GLY A 139 6.63 25.07 4.10
N GLU A 140 7.23 26.26 4.09
CA GLU A 140 8.34 26.65 4.99
C GLU A 140 7.97 26.74 6.48
N HIS A 141 6.69 26.82 6.80
CA HIS A 141 6.20 26.91 8.18
C HIS A 141 6.05 25.56 8.87
N TRP A 142 6.26 24.46 8.15
CA TRP A 142 6.19 23.12 8.71
C TRP A 142 7.48 22.76 9.44
N ARG A 143 7.32 21.96 10.48
CA ARG A 143 8.42 21.42 11.28
C ARG A 143 8.43 19.91 11.23
N THR A 144 9.58 19.32 11.53
CA THR A 144 9.77 17.89 11.50
C THR A 144 10.68 17.35 12.60
N ARG A 145 10.50 16.06 12.89
CA ARG A 145 11.40 15.23 13.67
C ARG A 145 11.24 13.75 13.27
N PRO A 146 12.18 12.87 13.64
CA PRO A 146 11.98 11.43 13.55
C PRO A 146 10.81 10.95 14.42
N GLY A 147 10.03 10.01 13.88
CA GLY A 147 8.92 9.37 14.56
C GLY A 147 9.29 8.11 15.35
N PRO A 148 8.30 7.46 15.97
CA PRO A 148 8.53 6.29 16.82
C PRO A 148 8.74 5.00 16.03
N VAL A 149 8.48 4.97 14.72
CA VAL A 149 8.80 3.84 13.85
C VAL A 149 10.22 4.06 13.31
N THR A 150 11.20 3.39 13.90
CA THR A 150 12.62 3.58 13.56
C THR A 150 13.08 2.70 12.40
N PHE A 151 12.17 1.97 11.78
CA PHE A 151 12.38 1.20 10.56
C PHE A 151 11.02 0.75 10.02
N ASP A 152 10.80 0.87 8.72
CA ASP A 152 9.64 0.32 8.02
C ASP A 152 10.01 -0.25 6.65
N SER A 153 9.34 -1.34 6.28
CA SER A 153 9.41 -1.97 4.96
C SER A 153 8.16 -2.81 4.71
N MET A 154 7.63 -2.77 3.48
CA MET A 154 6.49 -3.61 3.08
C MET A 154 6.81 -5.12 3.16
N TYR A 155 8.08 -5.52 3.10
CA TYR A 155 8.49 -6.92 3.18
C TYR A 155 9.01 -7.31 4.57
N GLU A 156 9.78 -6.42 5.20
CA GLU A 156 10.51 -6.78 6.43
C GLU A 156 9.71 -6.51 7.71
N GLY A 157 8.65 -5.70 7.64
CA GLY A 157 7.88 -5.24 8.81
C GLY A 157 8.41 -3.94 9.41
N GLU A 158 8.08 -3.68 10.67
CA GLU A 158 8.33 -2.40 11.33
C GLU A 158 9.09 -2.55 12.66
N THR A 159 9.94 -1.58 12.98
CA THR A 159 10.50 -1.42 14.33
C THR A 159 9.85 -0.23 15.00
N PHE A 160 9.14 -0.47 16.10
CA PHE A 160 8.55 0.56 16.95
C PHE A 160 9.37 0.75 18.22
N SER A 161 9.92 1.94 18.41
CA SER A 161 10.76 2.31 19.54
C SER A 161 10.47 3.75 19.98
N PRO A 162 9.36 3.98 20.69
CA PRO A 162 8.94 5.31 21.07
C PRO A 162 9.79 5.88 22.22
N THR A 163 10.14 7.17 22.12
CA THR A 163 10.86 7.91 23.17
C THR A 163 9.94 8.76 24.05
N GLU A 164 8.69 8.94 23.63
CA GLU A 164 7.62 9.67 24.33
C GLU A 164 6.25 9.15 23.87
N ASP A 165 5.16 9.69 24.43
CA ASP A 165 3.79 9.35 23.99
C ASP A 165 3.63 9.58 22.47
N PRO A 166 3.38 8.52 21.68
CA PRO A 166 3.25 8.61 20.22
C PRO A 166 2.08 9.49 19.73
N GLY A 167 1.12 9.82 20.59
CA GLY A 167 -0.03 10.68 20.28
C GLY A 167 0.16 12.14 20.70
N ALA A 168 1.12 12.45 21.57
CA ALA A 168 1.26 13.79 22.16
C ALA A 168 1.50 14.89 21.10
N TRP A 169 2.33 14.60 20.09
CA TRP A 169 2.71 15.57 19.04
C TRP A 169 1.54 16.00 18.14
N LEU A 170 0.47 15.22 18.09
CA LEU A 170 -0.71 15.49 17.28
C LEU A 170 -1.62 16.59 17.89
N LEU A 171 -1.37 16.98 19.14
CA LEU A 171 -2.23 17.88 19.90
C LEU A 171 -1.73 19.34 19.86
N PRO A 172 -2.63 20.34 19.90
CA PRO A 172 -2.28 21.76 19.95
C PRO A 172 -1.34 22.15 21.08
N GLY A 173 -1.40 21.48 22.24
CA GLY A 173 -0.59 21.79 23.42
C GLY A 173 0.87 21.33 23.36
N TYR A 174 1.26 20.59 22.33
CA TYR A 174 2.62 20.04 22.21
C TYR A 174 3.67 21.11 21.90
N ASP A 175 4.81 21.04 22.59
CA ASP A 175 5.96 21.91 22.37
C ASP A 175 6.87 21.34 21.26
N ASP A 176 6.75 21.91 20.07
CA ASP A 176 7.58 21.60 18.91
C ASP A 176 8.71 22.63 18.69
N SER A 177 9.05 23.42 19.72
CA SER A 177 10.08 24.47 19.62
C SER A 177 11.45 23.93 19.20
N ALA A 178 11.78 22.70 19.62
CA ALA A 178 13.01 21.99 19.30
C ALA A 178 12.97 21.21 17.96
N TRP A 179 11.84 21.21 17.24
CA TRP A 179 11.75 20.54 15.95
C TRP A 179 12.49 21.32 14.87
N GLU A 180 13.05 20.57 13.93
CA GLU A 180 13.78 21.13 12.80
C GLU A 180 12.79 21.65 11.74
N PRO A 181 13.16 22.67 10.95
CA PRO A 181 12.38 23.05 9.78
C PRO A 181 12.41 21.93 8.72
N VAL A 182 11.32 21.78 7.97
CA VAL A 182 11.30 20.87 6.81
C VAL A 182 12.17 21.38 5.67
N LEU A 183 12.61 20.46 4.81
CA LEU A 183 13.09 20.81 3.47
C LEU A 183 11.90 20.97 2.53
N VAL A 184 11.83 22.12 1.85
CA VAL A 184 10.81 22.41 0.84
C VAL A 184 11.41 22.19 -0.54
N ALA A 185 10.72 21.43 -1.38
CA ALA A 185 11.09 21.32 -2.80
C ALA A 185 11.12 22.71 -3.42
N ARG A 186 12.27 23.10 -3.98
CA ARG A 186 12.42 24.41 -4.62
C ARG A 186 11.69 24.41 -5.96
N ASP A 187 11.10 25.55 -6.30
CA ASP A 187 10.67 25.82 -7.67
C ASP A 187 11.88 25.62 -8.60
N HIS A 188 11.70 24.91 -9.72
CA HIS A 188 12.75 24.59 -10.69
C HIS A 188 13.24 25.83 -11.46
N VAL A 189 13.69 26.86 -10.76
CA VAL A 189 14.30 28.06 -11.34
C VAL A 189 15.80 27.81 -11.48
N GLY A 190 16.22 27.24 -12.61
CA GLY A 190 17.59 27.41 -13.10
C GLY A 190 18.50 26.19 -13.31
N SER A 191 18.03 24.93 -13.25
CA SER A 191 18.89 23.78 -13.59
C SER A 191 18.71 23.33 -15.05
N HIS A 192 19.55 23.88 -15.93
CA HIS A 192 19.78 23.33 -17.27
C HIS A 192 20.60 22.03 -17.17
N ARG A 193 19.98 20.87 -16.90
CA ARG A 193 20.48 19.51 -17.25
C ARG A 193 19.63 18.39 -16.61
N ALA A 194 18.41 18.27 -17.09
CA ALA A 194 17.70 17.01 -17.31
C ALA A 194 16.49 17.42 -18.15
N GLU A 195 16.14 16.64 -19.16
CA GLU A 195 14.89 16.84 -19.88
C GLU A 195 13.76 17.01 -18.86
N ARG A 196 12.95 18.06 -19.02
CA ARG A 196 11.87 18.43 -18.11
C ARG A 196 10.97 17.21 -17.88
N ALA A 197 11.13 16.50 -16.78
CA ALA A 197 10.08 15.61 -16.31
C ALA A 197 8.87 16.51 -16.03
N ALA A 198 7.74 16.24 -16.68
CA ALA A 198 6.50 16.92 -16.37
C ALA A 198 6.19 16.70 -14.88
N GLU A 199 5.64 17.72 -14.20
CA GLU A 199 5.14 17.51 -12.85
C GLU A 199 4.06 16.41 -12.88
N PRO A 200 4.07 15.46 -11.93
CA PRO A 200 3.13 14.36 -11.95
C PRO A 200 1.70 14.88 -11.78
N LEU A 201 0.75 14.18 -12.40
CA LEU A 201 -0.65 14.50 -12.25
C LEU A 201 -1.10 14.15 -10.83
N LEU A 202 -1.61 15.15 -10.09
CA LEU A 202 -2.31 14.88 -8.84
C LEU A 202 -3.76 14.52 -9.15
N LEU A 203 -4.19 13.34 -8.73
CA LEU A 203 -5.53 12.83 -8.95
C LEU A 203 -6.15 12.42 -7.63
N ARG A 204 -7.46 12.62 -7.48
CA ARG A 204 -8.18 12.10 -6.33
C ARG A 204 -8.05 10.58 -6.29
N GLN A 205 -7.85 10.02 -5.10
CA GLN A 205 -7.95 8.58 -4.91
C GLN A 205 -9.37 8.14 -5.24
N VAL A 206 -9.51 7.20 -6.17
CA VAL A 206 -10.81 6.74 -6.66
C VAL A 206 -11.12 5.33 -6.18
N GLN A 207 -10.10 4.46 -6.07
CA GLN A 207 -10.25 3.10 -5.59
C GLN A 207 -10.60 3.06 -4.10
N GLU A 208 -11.20 1.94 -3.70
CA GLU A 208 -11.53 1.63 -2.32
C GLU A 208 -10.27 1.71 -1.45
N PRO A 209 -10.31 2.44 -0.31
CA PRO A 209 -9.17 2.51 0.59
C PRO A 209 -8.97 1.15 1.28
N VAL A 210 -7.72 0.83 1.61
CA VAL A 210 -7.42 -0.31 2.50
C VAL A 210 -7.85 0.09 3.92
N VAL A 211 -8.64 -0.76 4.59
CA VAL A 211 -9.16 -0.50 5.94
C VAL A 211 -9.00 -1.76 6.80
N GLU A 212 -9.03 -1.58 8.13
CA GLU A 212 -9.16 -2.70 9.07
C GLU A 212 -10.59 -3.26 8.98
N GLN A 213 -10.72 -4.56 8.72
CA GLN A 213 -12.00 -5.23 8.41
C GLN A 213 -12.48 -6.10 9.57
N GLU A 214 -11.57 -6.89 10.14
CA GLU A 214 -11.91 -7.86 11.19
C GLU A 214 -10.78 -7.98 12.21
N GLU A 215 -11.15 -7.96 13.50
CA GLU A 215 -10.26 -8.33 14.60
C GLU A 215 -10.35 -9.84 14.89
N ILE A 216 -9.20 -10.50 14.93
CA ILE A 216 -9.06 -11.93 15.14
C ILE A 216 -8.31 -12.15 16.46
N THR A 217 -8.99 -12.79 17.40
CA THR A 217 -8.36 -13.28 18.63
C THR A 217 -7.66 -14.61 18.34
N PRO A 218 -6.31 -14.68 18.40
CA PRO A 218 -5.59 -15.91 18.12
C PRO A 218 -5.75 -16.95 19.22
N VAL A 219 -5.56 -18.22 18.85
CA VAL A 219 -5.35 -19.32 19.80
C VAL A 219 -3.85 -19.49 20.06
N VAL A 220 -3.47 -19.69 21.33
CA VAL A 220 -2.09 -20.03 21.69
C VAL A 220 -1.85 -21.50 21.40
N LEU A 221 -0.96 -21.81 20.44
CA LEU A 221 -0.55 -23.18 20.13
C LEU A 221 0.54 -23.68 21.05
N SER A 222 1.50 -22.82 21.38
CA SER A 222 2.57 -23.13 22.33
C SER A 222 3.03 -21.88 23.06
N SER A 223 3.49 -22.05 24.29
CA SER A 223 4.01 -20.97 25.13
C SER A 223 5.13 -21.49 26.00
N SER A 224 6.28 -20.83 25.93
CA SER A 224 7.45 -21.03 26.78
C SER A 224 8.05 -19.67 27.16
N PRO A 225 9.01 -19.60 28.10
CA PRO A 225 9.71 -18.36 28.40
C PRO A 225 10.47 -17.75 27.21
N GLU A 226 10.81 -18.56 26.20
CA GLU A 226 11.58 -18.13 25.03
C GLU A 226 10.71 -17.74 23.84
N ARG A 227 9.47 -18.27 23.74
CA ARG A 227 8.57 -17.97 22.62
C ARG A 227 7.11 -18.30 22.90
N ILE A 228 6.22 -17.59 22.20
CA ILE A 228 4.79 -17.90 22.11
C ILE A 228 4.43 -18.06 20.64
N VAL A 229 3.74 -19.13 20.26
CA VAL A 229 3.23 -19.32 18.89
C VAL A 229 1.70 -19.24 18.89
N LEU A 230 1.19 -18.37 18.05
CA LEU A 230 -0.23 -18.02 17.91
C LEU A 230 -0.77 -18.52 16.57
N ASP A 231 -2.04 -18.92 16.53
CA ASP A 231 -2.80 -19.30 15.33
C ASP A 231 -4.03 -18.41 15.16
N MET A 232 -4.12 -17.70 14.03
CA MET A 232 -5.26 -16.87 13.63
C MET A 232 -6.43 -17.72 13.10
N GLY A 233 -6.27 -19.03 12.96
CA GLY A 233 -7.25 -19.98 12.45
C GLY A 233 -7.33 -20.07 10.93
N ARG A 234 -6.96 -18.99 10.23
CA ARG A 234 -6.89 -18.89 8.76
C ARG A 234 -5.79 -17.92 8.33
N VAL A 235 -5.42 -17.99 7.05
CA VAL A 235 -4.53 -16.99 6.45
C VAL A 235 -5.28 -15.67 6.31
N ILE A 236 -4.67 -14.60 6.80
CA ILE A 236 -5.11 -13.22 6.65
C ILE A 236 -3.98 -12.36 6.09
N ALA A 237 -4.35 -11.29 5.40
CA ALA A 237 -3.45 -10.20 5.08
C ALA A 237 -3.76 -8.99 5.98
N GLY A 238 -2.73 -8.40 6.59
CA GLY A 238 -2.88 -7.27 7.50
C GLY A 238 -1.75 -7.21 8.53
N TRP A 239 -2.06 -7.04 9.80
CA TRP A 239 -1.05 -6.86 10.85
C TRP A 239 -1.55 -7.31 12.23
N CYS A 240 -0.67 -7.32 13.22
CA CYS A 240 -1.04 -7.52 14.61
C CYS A 240 -1.16 -6.18 15.35
N HIS A 241 -2.16 -6.08 16.24
CA HIS A 241 -2.18 -5.10 17.32
C HIS A 241 -1.53 -5.71 18.56
N TYR A 242 -0.54 -5.03 19.13
CA TYR A 242 0.16 -5.41 20.36
C TYR A 242 -0.27 -4.46 21.47
N THR A 243 -0.89 -4.97 22.54
CA THR A 243 -1.47 -4.13 23.59
C THR A 243 -1.15 -4.66 24.99
N LEU A 244 -0.69 -3.78 25.88
CA LEU A 244 -0.52 -4.11 27.29
C LEU A 244 -1.87 -4.07 28.02
N ALA A 245 -2.26 -5.20 28.60
CA ALA A 245 -3.45 -5.33 29.43
C ALA A 245 -3.45 -4.32 30.58
N ASP A 246 -4.64 -3.86 31.00
CA ASP A 246 -4.82 -2.84 32.05
C ASP A 246 -4.14 -3.18 33.38
N ARG A 247 -4.00 -4.48 33.69
CA ARG A 247 -3.27 -4.97 34.86
C ARG A 247 -1.78 -4.61 34.88
N VAL A 248 -1.19 -4.31 33.72
CA VAL A 248 0.18 -3.81 33.61
C VAL A 248 0.16 -2.32 33.97
N GLY A 249 0.62 -2.01 35.18
CA GLY A 249 0.67 -0.64 35.69
C GLY A 249 1.72 0.23 34.98
N PRO A 250 1.60 1.57 35.01
CA PRO A 250 2.51 2.48 34.32
C PRO A 250 3.96 2.42 34.82
N SER A 251 4.19 1.92 36.04
CA SER A 251 5.54 1.74 36.62
C SER A 251 6.17 0.40 36.29
N ALA A 252 5.50 -0.47 35.52
CA ALA A 252 6.08 -1.74 35.07
C ALA A 252 7.28 -1.49 34.14
N PRO A 253 8.26 -2.42 34.07
CA PRO A 253 9.37 -2.29 33.14
C PRO A 253 8.89 -2.30 31.68
N PRO A 254 9.64 -1.68 30.75
CA PRO A 254 9.35 -1.79 29.32
C PRO A 254 9.35 -3.25 28.85
N ILE A 255 8.54 -3.53 27.83
CA ILE A 255 8.49 -4.84 27.19
C ILE A 255 8.92 -4.68 25.74
N GLU A 256 9.90 -5.47 25.33
CA GLU A 256 10.38 -5.51 23.96
C GLU A 256 10.25 -6.93 23.41
N LEU A 257 9.69 -7.07 22.20
CA LEU A 257 9.55 -8.35 21.53
C LEU A 257 9.86 -8.27 20.03
N VAL A 258 10.13 -9.43 19.44
CA VAL A 258 10.08 -9.65 18.00
C VAL A 258 8.89 -10.55 17.68
N ALA A 259 8.10 -10.17 16.68
CA ALA A 259 6.97 -10.93 16.18
C ALA A 259 7.22 -11.32 14.72
N ARG A 260 7.32 -12.62 14.46
CA ARG A 260 7.52 -13.21 13.13
C ARG A 260 6.20 -13.75 12.61
N HIS A 261 5.87 -13.45 11.36
CA HIS A 261 4.60 -13.82 10.74
C HIS A 261 4.84 -14.81 9.59
N ALA A 262 4.01 -15.85 9.49
CA ALA A 262 4.08 -16.83 8.41
C ALA A 262 2.74 -17.53 8.17
N GLU A 263 2.57 -18.12 6.98
CA GLU A 263 1.41 -18.96 6.65
C GLU A 263 1.54 -20.40 7.16
N LYS A 264 2.77 -20.87 7.39
CA LYS A 264 3.10 -22.26 7.72
C LYS A 264 3.92 -22.36 9.00
N LEU A 265 3.89 -23.54 9.60
CA LEU A 265 4.76 -23.94 10.69
C LEU A 265 5.80 -24.94 10.19
N ARG A 266 6.97 -24.92 10.80
CA ARG A 266 7.99 -25.96 10.69
C ARG A 266 7.57 -27.17 11.53
N ALA A 267 8.25 -28.31 11.31
CA ALA A 267 7.95 -29.56 12.01
C ALA A 267 8.12 -29.47 13.54
N ASP A 268 8.93 -28.53 14.03
CA ASP A 268 9.16 -28.27 15.46
C ASP A 268 8.15 -27.28 16.08
N GLY A 269 7.17 -26.82 15.30
CA GLY A 269 6.13 -25.88 15.71
C GLY A 269 6.53 -24.42 15.67
N THR A 270 7.73 -24.06 15.19
CA THR A 270 8.11 -22.67 14.92
C THR A 270 7.49 -22.16 13.62
N VAL A 271 7.35 -20.84 13.47
CA VAL A 271 6.86 -20.25 12.22
C VAL A 271 7.85 -20.46 11.08
N ASP A 272 7.36 -20.73 9.86
CA ASP A 272 8.20 -20.86 8.67
C ASP A 272 8.22 -19.56 7.86
N ASP A 273 9.15 -18.69 8.21
CA ASP A 273 9.42 -17.39 7.56
C ASP A 273 10.40 -17.49 6.37
N ALA A 274 10.54 -18.68 5.77
CA ALA A 274 11.40 -18.86 4.60
C ALA A 274 10.88 -18.06 3.40
N ASN A 275 11.79 -17.34 2.75
CA ASN A 275 11.51 -16.59 1.53
C ASN A 275 12.76 -16.59 0.64
N GLU A 276 12.54 -16.64 -0.67
CA GLU A 276 13.61 -16.66 -1.67
C GLU A 276 13.72 -15.36 -2.49
N HIS A 277 12.67 -14.52 -2.50
CA HIS A 277 12.59 -13.35 -3.38
C HIS A 277 13.02 -12.04 -2.71
N ILE A 278 12.88 -11.94 -1.39
CA ILE A 278 13.32 -10.77 -0.62
C ILE A 278 14.69 -11.07 0.01
N HIS A 279 15.73 -10.33 -0.37
CA HIS A 279 17.09 -10.65 0.05
C HIS A 279 17.42 -9.95 1.39
N THR A 280 16.89 -10.52 2.46
CA THR A 280 17.02 -10.02 3.84
C THR A 280 16.97 -11.17 4.84
N ASP A 281 17.60 -10.98 6.01
CA ASP A 281 17.47 -11.87 7.16
C ASP A 281 16.22 -11.54 8.02
N ARG A 282 15.50 -10.46 7.66
CA ARG A 282 14.32 -9.95 8.36
C ARG A 282 13.11 -9.97 7.42
N PHE A 283 12.35 -11.06 7.41
CA PHE A 283 11.15 -11.18 6.59
C PHE A 283 9.87 -11.25 7.44
N GLN A 284 8.94 -10.33 7.22
CA GLN A 284 7.70 -10.16 7.97
C GLN A 284 7.86 -10.11 9.50
N GLN A 285 8.81 -9.32 9.97
CA GLN A 285 9.15 -9.21 11.40
C GLN A 285 8.87 -7.82 11.95
N ASP A 286 8.00 -7.77 12.95
CA ASP A 286 7.81 -6.57 13.75
C ASP A 286 8.66 -6.64 15.02
N ARG A 287 9.38 -5.56 15.31
CA ARG A 287 10.10 -5.39 16.58
C ARG A 287 9.43 -4.28 17.37
N VAL A 288 8.91 -4.61 18.54
CA VAL A 288 7.97 -3.74 19.26
C VAL A 288 8.48 -3.48 20.66
N LEU A 289 8.76 -2.21 20.98
CA LEU A 289 9.01 -1.73 22.33
C LEU A 289 7.76 -1.02 22.86
N LEU A 290 7.12 -1.60 23.86
CA LEU A 290 6.02 -0.99 24.59
C LEU A 290 6.52 -0.41 25.90
N GLN A 291 6.05 0.81 26.19
CA GLN A 291 6.40 1.58 27.38
C GLN A 291 5.12 1.73 28.23
N PRO A 292 4.97 0.98 29.34
CA PRO A 292 3.74 0.98 30.14
C PRO A 292 3.26 2.38 30.58
N ALA A 293 4.19 3.31 30.72
CA ALA A 293 3.93 4.69 31.11
C ALA A 293 3.27 5.56 30.02
N PHE A 294 3.55 5.31 28.73
CA PHE A 294 3.14 6.24 27.66
C PHE A 294 2.92 5.63 26.26
N ALA A 295 3.37 4.41 26.00
CA ALA A 295 3.17 3.72 24.72
C ALA A 295 2.73 2.27 24.99
N ARG A 296 1.46 2.11 25.37
CA ARG A 296 0.88 0.84 25.81
C ARG A 296 0.41 -0.05 24.66
N SER A 297 0.35 0.47 23.45
CA SER A 297 -0.03 -0.29 22.27
C SER A 297 0.74 0.12 21.03
N PHE A 298 0.83 -0.80 20.08
CA PHE A 298 1.37 -0.57 18.75
C PHE A 298 0.63 -1.41 17.72
N ALA A 299 0.44 -0.84 16.54
CA ALA A 299 0.05 -1.52 15.32
C ALA A 299 0.95 -1.00 14.19
N PRO A 300 1.49 -1.87 13.32
CA PRO A 300 2.22 -1.46 12.12
C PRO A 300 1.48 -0.39 11.33
N ARG A 301 2.17 0.69 10.96
CA ARG A 301 1.58 1.89 10.35
C ARG A 301 1.79 1.95 8.84
N HIS A 302 2.86 1.35 8.34
CA HIS A 302 3.39 1.52 6.98
C HIS A 302 3.72 0.18 6.29
N SER A 303 3.34 -0.95 6.91
CA SER A 303 3.55 -2.30 6.38
C SER A 303 2.38 -3.23 6.70
N TYR A 304 2.26 -4.30 5.92
CA TYR A 304 1.35 -5.41 6.19
C TYR A 304 2.06 -6.75 5.95
N LYS A 305 1.43 -7.86 6.36
CA LYS A 305 1.93 -9.23 6.33
C LYS A 305 0.84 -10.16 5.83
N GLY A 306 1.22 -11.26 5.20
CA GLY A 306 0.33 -12.38 4.88
C GLY A 306 0.66 -13.55 5.80
N PHE A 307 -0.27 -13.93 6.68
CA PHE A 307 0.03 -14.87 7.75
C PHE A 307 -1.19 -15.59 8.32
N ARG A 308 -0.94 -16.77 8.89
CA ARG A 308 -1.85 -17.45 9.81
C ARG A 308 -1.24 -17.56 11.20
N TYR A 309 0.07 -17.75 11.26
CA TYR A 309 0.80 -17.99 12.50
C TYR A 309 1.67 -16.80 12.85
N VAL A 310 1.80 -16.53 14.15
CA VAL A 310 2.66 -15.48 14.69
C VAL A 310 3.51 -16.06 15.81
N GLN A 311 4.83 -15.94 15.70
CA GLN A 311 5.77 -16.30 16.77
C GLN A 311 6.25 -15.02 17.46
N LEU A 312 6.02 -14.92 18.77
CA LEU A 312 6.50 -13.85 19.62
C LEU A 312 7.73 -14.32 20.38
N GLU A 313 8.80 -13.55 20.33
CA GLU A 313 10.06 -13.79 21.04
C GLU A 313 10.37 -12.59 21.93
N PRO A 314 10.42 -12.73 23.26
CA PRO A 314 10.79 -11.63 24.14
C PRO A 314 12.26 -11.25 23.93
N VAL A 315 12.51 -9.96 23.76
CA VAL A 315 13.85 -9.36 23.80
C VAL A 315 14.16 -8.85 25.22
N SER A 316 13.19 -8.20 25.85
CA SER A 316 13.24 -7.82 27.26
C SER A 316 11.85 -7.70 27.86
N GLY A 317 11.74 -7.89 29.18
CA GLY A 317 10.45 -7.90 29.87
C GLY A 317 9.70 -9.22 29.72
N ASP A 318 8.68 -9.40 30.55
CA ASP A 318 7.78 -10.55 30.51
C ASP A 318 6.60 -10.24 29.59
N LEU A 319 6.26 -11.16 28.68
CA LEU A 319 5.09 -11.03 27.81
C LEU A 319 3.78 -11.33 28.57
N ALA A 320 3.84 -11.69 29.85
CA ALA A 320 2.68 -11.82 30.73
C ALA A 320 1.92 -10.49 30.86
N GLY A 321 0.82 -10.36 30.12
CA GLY A 321 0.06 -9.11 30.05
C GLY A 321 0.07 -8.46 28.67
N LEU A 322 0.83 -8.98 27.71
CA LEU A 322 0.68 -8.66 26.30
C LEU A 322 -0.54 -9.39 25.72
N THR A 323 -1.40 -8.63 25.05
CA THR A 323 -2.45 -9.14 24.19
C THR A 323 -2.05 -8.88 22.74
N VAL A 324 -2.20 -9.91 21.89
CA VAL A 324 -1.99 -9.80 20.45
C VAL A 324 -3.31 -10.13 19.75
N THR A 325 -3.75 -9.22 18.88
CA THR A 325 -4.94 -9.38 18.04
C THR A 325 -4.50 -9.31 16.59
N GLY A 326 -4.86 -10.30 15.77
CA GLY A 326 -4.65 -10.24 14.32
C GLY A 326 -5.70 -9.34 13.69
N ILE A 327 -5.31 -8.54 12.71
CA ILE A 327 -6.20 -7.62 12.01
C ILE A 327 -6.19 -8.00 10.54
N LEU A 328 -7.34 -8.46 10.03
CA LEU A 328 -7.55 -8.59 8.59
C LEU A 328 -7.75 -7.19 8.03
N ALA A 329 -6.96 -6.82 7.03
CA ALA A 329 -7.07 -5.55 6.33
C ALA A 329 -7.02 -5.79 4.83
N HIS A 330 -7.89 -5.09 4.11
CA HIS A 330 -7.91 -5.08 2.65
C HIS A 330 -8.74 -3.88 2.17
N ALA A 331 -8.70 -3.60 0.86
CA ALA A 331 -9.55 -2.60 0.23
C ALA A 331 -11.02 -2.80 0.60
N ASP A 332 -11.75 -1.72 0.90
CA ASP A 332 -13.15 -1.77 1.35
C ASP A 332 -14.14 -2.15 0.24
N LEU A 333 -14.01 -3.39 -0.24
CA LEU A 333 -14.75 -3.95 -1.35
C LEU A 333 -16.16 -4.37 -0.91
N ARG A 334 -17.16 -3.89 -1.65
CA ARG A 334 -18.55 -4.29 -1.46
C ARG A 334 -18.82 -5.63 -2.15
N GLU A 335 -19.34 -6.60 -1.42
CA GLU A 335 -19.84 -7.84 -2.02
C GLU A 335 -21.05 -7.55 -2.94
N VAL A 336 -21.07 -8.18 -4.12
CA VAL A 336 -22.16 -8.01 -5.11
C VAL A 336 -22.91 -9.30 -5.42
N SER A 337 -22.40 -10.44 -4.96
CA SER A 337 -23.04 -11.74 -5.10
C SER A 337 -22.85 -12.61 -3.86
N THR A 338 -23.72 -13.61 -3.74
CA THR A 338 -23.63 -14.69 -2.75
C THR A 338 -23.86 -16.02 -3.45
N LEU A 339 -23.17 -17.07 -3.03
CA LEU A 339 -23.39 -18.44 -3.51
C LEU A 339 -24.09 -19.28 -2.43
N THR A 340 -25.13 -20.02 -2.82
CA THR A 340 -25.76 -21.07 -1.99
C THR A 340 -25.93 -22.33 -2.82
N SER A 341 -25.68 -23.49 -2.23
CA SER A 341 -25.68 -24.78 -2.92
C SER A 341 -26.18 -25.91 -2.01
N SER A 342 -26.86 -26.90 -2.59
CA SER A 342 -27.15 -28.15 -1.88
C SER A 342 -25.90 -29.00 -1.62
N GLU A 343 -24.77 -28.67 -2.25
CA GLU A 343 -23.46 -29.26 -2.02
C GLU A 343 -22.59 -28.27 -1.20
N PRO A 344 -22.41 -28.50 0.12
CA PRO A 344 -21.68 -27.60 1.00
C PRO A 344 -20.23 -27.35 0.58
N TYR A 345 -19.60 -28.28 -0.15
CA TYR A 345 -18.24 -28.10 -0.64
C TYR A 345 -18.11 -26.90 -1.60
N LEU A 346 -19.15 -26.61 -2.40
CA LEU A 346 -19.12 -25.47 -3.32
C LEU A 346 -19.18 -24.12 -2.57
N GLU A 347 -19.96 -24.05 -1.49
CA GLU A 347 -19.99 -22.87 -0.61
C GLU A 347 -18.65 -22.68 0.11
N GLN A 348 -18.02 -23.77 0.54
CA GLN A 348 -16.69 -23.74 1.15
C GLN A 348 -15.62 -23.25 0.15
N PHE A 349 -15.69 -23.70 -1.10
CA PHE A 349 -14.76 -23.29 -2.15
C PHE A 349 -14.91 -21.80 -2.49
N ASP A 350 -16.13 -21.31 -2.66
CA ASP A 350 -16.41 -19.88 -2.89
C ASP A 350 -15.93 -19.02 -1.71
N ALA A 351 -16.18 -19.44 -0.47
CA ALA A 351 -15.69 -18.74 0.71
C ALA A 351 -14.16 -18.67 0.77
N ALA A 352 -13.46 -19.76 0.41
CA ALA A 352 -12.00 -19.79 0.33
C ALA A 352 -11.47 -18.87 -0.79
N MET A 353 -12.07 -18.92 -1.98
CA MET A 353 -11.73 -18.04 -3.10
C MET A 353 -11.90 -16.56 -2.71
N ARG A 354 -13.03 -16.18 -2.12
CA ARG A 354 -13.29 -14.79 -1.68
C ARG A 354 -12.31 -14.33 -0.61
N ALA A 355 -11.90 -15.21 0.31
CA ALA A 355 -10.87 -14.91 1.30
C ALA A 355 -9.50 -14.67 0.63
N SER A 356 -9.12 -15.50 -0.34
CA SER A 356 -7.88 -15.33 -1.11
C SER A 356 -7.89 -14.04 -1.92
N LEU A 357 -9.01 -13.70 -2.57
CA LEU A 357 -9.17 -12.43 -3.27
C LEU A 357 -8.97 -11.27 -2.30
N ARG A 358 -9.71 -11.23 -1.18
CA ARG A 358 -9.59 -10.18 -0.15
C ARG A 358 -8.16 -9.98 0.35
N ASN A 359 -7.47 -11.06 0.68
CA ASN A 359 -6.08 -11.00 1.16
C ASN A 359 -5.14 -10.31 0.15
N ASN A 360 -5.50 -10.30 -1.13
CA ASN A 360 -4.72 -9.73 -2.22
C ASN A 360 -5.18 -8.35 -2.70
N MET A 361 -6.00 -7.63 -1.93
CA MET A 361 -6.53 -6.31 -2.36
C MET A 361 -5.91 -5.17 -1.56
N HIS A 362 -4.63 -4.86 -1.83
CA HIS A 362 -3.86 -3.81 -1.17
C HIS A 362 -3.49 -2.70 -2.17
N HIS A 363 -4.46 -1.83 -2.47
CA HIS A 363 -4.43 -0.77 -3.51
C HIS A 363 -4.29 -1.23 -4.97
N VAL A 364 -3.82 -2.45 -5.21
CA VAL A 364 -3.83 -3.18 -6.48
C VAL A 364 -4.17 -4.66 -6.20
N PRO A 365 -4.68 -5.41 -7.19
CA PRO A 365 -4.77 -6.87 -7.09
C PRO A 365 -3.35 -7.46 -7.07
N THR A 366 -2.94 -8.04 -5.94
CA THR A 366 -1.62 -8.70 -5.80
C THR A 366 -1.71 -10.19 -6.07
N ASP A 367 -0.58 -10.82 -6.42
CA ASP A 367 -0.43 -12.27 -6.52
C ASP A 367 -0.49 -12.96 -5.16
N THR A 368 0.27 -12.44 -4.19
CA THR A 368 0.38 -12.99 -2.85
C THR A 368 0.54 -11.89 -1.80
N PRO A 369 -0.06 -12.03 -0.60
CA PRO A 369 0.13 -11.07 0.49
C PRO A 369 1.44 -11.28 1.26
N ILE A 370 2.21 -12.35 0.96
CA ILE A 370 3.41 -12.72 1.70
C ILE A 370 4.71 -12.30 1.03
N GLN A 371 5.01 -12.89 -0.13
CA GLN A 371 6.33 -12.81 -0.76
C GLN A 371 6.45 -11.60 -1.67
N GLU A 372 5.73 -11.59 -2.79
CA GLU A 372 5.99 -10.65 -3.89
C GLU A 372 5.23 -9.34 -3.74
N LYS A 373 3.93 -9.43 -3.42
CA LYS A 373 3.02 -8.30 -3.25
C LYS A 373 2.94 -7.42 -4.51
N ASN A 374 3.07 -8.04 -5.68
CA ASN A 374 3.14 -7.35 -6.95
C ASN A 374 1.80 -7.44 -7.67
N GLY A 375 1.47 -6.39 -8.42
CA GLY A 375 0.33 -6.42 -9.34
C GLY A 375 0.63 -7.20 -10.60
N TRP A 376 0.77 -8.52 -10.49
CA TRP A 376 1.00 -9.39 -11.66
C TRP A 376 -0.23 -9.43 -12.56
N THR A 377 -0.01 -9.12 -13.83
CA THR A 377 -1.12 -8.83 -14.75
C THR A 377 -1.82 -10.11 -15.22
N GLY A 378 -1.09 -11.22 -15.39
CA GLY A 378 -1.66 -12.52 -15.76
C GLY A 378 -2.49 -13.16 -14.64
N ASP A 379 -2.04 -13.05 -13.40
CA ASP A 379 -2.75 -13.52 -12.22
C ASP A 379 -4.11 -12.84 -12.12
N ALA A 380 -4.14 -11.51 -12.22
CA ALA A 380 -5.38 -10.77 -12.22
C ALA A 380 -6.24 -11.08 -13.44
N LEU A 381 -5.64 -11.25 -14.64
CA LEU A 381 -6.35 -11.64 -15.86
C LEU A 381 -7.15 -12.94 -15.65
N THR A 382 -6.54 -13.96 -15.05
CA THR A 382 -7.22 -15.22 -14.76
C THR A 382 -8.29 -15.10 -13.68
N ALA A 383 -8.12 -14.16 -12.75
CA ALA A 383 -9.04 -13.92 -11.65
C ALA A 383 -10.14 -12.88 -11.95
N LEU A 384 -10.13 -12.21 -13.11
CA LEU A 384 -11.05 -11.09 -13.42
C LEU A 384 -12.51 -11.44 -13.15
N SER A 385 -13.01 -12.50 -13.79
CA SER A 385 -14.41 -12.91 -13.64
C SER A 385 -14.77 -13.28 -12.20
N ALA A 386 -13.85 -13.92 -11.46
CA ALA A 386 -14.06 -14.22 -10.04
C ALA A 386 -14.12 -12.94 -9.19
N MET A 387 -13.26 -11.96 -9.49
CA MET A 387 -13.24 -10.66 -8.81
C MET A 387 -14.53 -9.88 -9.07
N THR A 388 -14.90 -9.65 -10.33
CA THR A 388 -16.07 -8.84 -10.73
C THR A 388 -17.40 -9.50 -10.38
N THR A 389 -17.47 -10.83 -10.39
CA THR A 389 -18.64 -11.57 -9.91
C THR A 389 -18.78 -11.48 -8.39
N SER A 390 -17.67 -11.46 -7.63
CA SER A 390 -17.70 -11.52 -6.17
C SER A 390 -17.89 -10.13 -5.52
N PHE A 391 -17.22 -9.11 -6.07
CA PHE A 391 -17.12 -7.77 -5.48
C PHE A 391 -17.37 -6.66 -6.52
N ASP A 392 -17.76 -5.48 -6.03
CA ASP A 392 -17.75 -4.27 -6.85
C ASP A 392 -16.31 -3.80 -7.03
N MET A 393 -15.72 -4.16 -8.17
CA MET A 393 -14.32 -3.90 -8.51
C MET A 393 -14.14 -2.65 -9.37
N ARG A 394 -15.23 -1.96 -9.71
CA ARG A 394 -15.26 -0.88 -10.71
C ARG A 394 -14.17 0.17 -10.50
N ARG A 395 -14.03 0.68 -9.27
CA ARG A 395 -13.10 1.79 -8.98
C ARG A 395 -11.66 1.32 -8.93
N MET A 396 -11.39 0.18 -8.30
CA MET A 396 -10.06 -0.43 -8.28
C MET A 396 -9.56 -0.76 -9.68
N LEU A 397 -10.38 -1.42 -10.50
CA LEU A 397 -10.00 -1.79 -11.86
C LEU A 397 -9.83 -0.57 -12.77
N ARG A 398 -10.67 0.47 -12.64
CA ARG A 398 -10.47 1.74 -13.36
C ARG A 398 -9.14 2.40 -13.00
N LYS A 399 -8.77 2.41 -11.72
CA LYS A 399 -7.45 2.92 -11.28
C LYS A 399 -6.32 2.09 -11.87
N TRP A 400 -6.42 0.77 -11.79
CA TRP A 400 -5.34 -0.13 -12.22
C TRP A 400 -5.16 -0.20 -13.74
N LEU A 401 -6.25 -0.03 -14.50
CA LEU A 401 -6.19 0.21 -15.94
C LEU A 401 -5.31 1.42 -16.27
N ALA A 402 -5.47 2.50 -15.51
CA ALA A 402 -4.69 3.72 -15.68
C ALA A 402 -3.20 3.50 -15.36
N ASP A 403 -2.89 2.67 -14.34
CA ASP A 403 -1.51 2.29 -14.00
C ASP A 403 -0.83 1.53 -15.15
N GLN A 404 -1.55 0.64 -15.84
CA GLN A 404 -1.01 -0.05 -17.01
C GLN A 404 -0.68 0.90 -18.16
N VAL A 405 -1.55 1.91 -18.41
CA VAL A 405 -1.29 2.92 -19.43
C VAL A 405 -0.07 3.77 -19.08
N ASP A 406 0.10 4.13 -17.80
CA ASP A 406 1.25 4.88 -17.31
C ASP A 406 2.58 4.13 -17.47
N GLY A 407 2.51 2.80 -17.33
CA GLY A 407 3.63 1.88 -17.54
C GLY A 407 3.87 1.47 -18.99
N GLN A 408 3.07 1.91 -19.97
CA GLN A 408 3.31 1.51 -21.37
C GLN A 408 4.54 2.23 -21.95
N ARG A 409 5.46 1.47 -22.56
CA ARG A 409 6.63 2.04 -23.26
C ARG A 409 6.22 2.63 -24.62
N GLU A 410 7.10 3.46 -25.20
CA GLU A 410 6.84 4.16 -26.47
C GLU A 410 6.59 3.20 -27.65
N ASP A 411 7.20 2.01 -27.62
CA ASP A 411 7.03 0.96 -28.63
C ASP A 411 5.70 0.19 -28.49
N GLY A 412 4.92 0.45 -27.43
CA GLY A 412 3.65 -0.20 -27.14
C GLY A 412 3.74 -1.34 -26.13
N SER A 413 4.95 -1.77 -25.73
CA SER A 413 5.13 -2.86 -24.79
C SER A 413 4.61 -2.54 -23.37
N LEU A 414 4.09 -3.57 -22.70
CA LEU A 414 3.65 -3.56 -21.31
C LEU A 414 4.50 -4.55 -20.49
N ALA A 415 4.59 -4.33 -19.18
CA ALA A 415 5.28 -5.22 -18.26
C ALA A 415 4.32 -6.24 -17.64
N VAL A 416 4.86 -7.37 -17.20
CA VAL A 416 4.10 -8.43 -16.49
C VAL A 416 3.64 -8.04 -15.07
N ILE A 417 4.13 -6.91 -14.55
CA ILE A 417 3.74 -6.30 -13.28
C ILE A 417 3.28 -4.86 -13.54
N SER A 418 2.23 -4.42 -12.84
CA SER A 418 1.77 -3.03 -12.87
C SER A 418 1.25 -2.55 -11.50
N PRO A 419 1.66 -1.36 -11.01
CA PRO A 419 2.80 -0.56 -11.46
C PRO A 419 4.12 -1.33 -11.33
N ASN A 420 5.15 -0.97 -12.11
CA ASN A 420 6.46 -1.67 -12.09
C ASN A 420 7.66 -0.71 -11.92
N PRO A 421 8.72 -1.13 -11.21
CA PRO A 421 9.90 -0.31 -10.97
C PRO A 421 10.93 -0.37 -12.12
N ASP A 422 10.47 -0.38 -13.38
CA ASP A 422 11.29 -0.68 -14.58
C ASP A 422 11.86 -2.12 -14.58
N TRP A 423 10.97 -3.06 -14.24
CA TRP A 423 11.20 -4.50 -14.25
C TRP A 423 10.02 -5.17 -14.95
N GLY A 424 10.24 -6.31 -15.62
CA GLY A 424 9.16 -7.12 -16.20
C GLY A 424 8.80 -6.76 -17.64
N TYR A 425 9.56 -5.85 -18.26
CA TYR A 425 9.51 -5.59 -19.70
C TYR A 425 10.40 -6.56 -20.49
N GLU A 426 11.52 -6.98 -19.87
CA GLU A 426 12.50 -7.91 -20.43
C GLU A 426 12.52 -9.20 -19.60
N GLU A 427 12.47 -9.07 -18.27
CA GLU A 427 12.36 -10.19 -17.35
C GLU A 427 10.98 -10.84 -17.48
N LEU A 428 10.96 -12.16 -17.66
CA LEU A 428 9.73 -12.93 -17.90
C LEU A 428 8.86 -12.40 -19.05
N SER A 429 9.52 -11.81 -20.05
CA SER A 429 8.92 -11.27 -21.26
C SER A 429 9.61 -11.86 -22.50
N PRO A 430 8.93 -12.01 -23.64
CA PRO A 430 7.51 -11.72 -23.87
C PRO A 430 6.58 -12.68 -23.13
N ALA A 431 5.45 -12.17 -22.66
CA ALA A 431 4.39 -12.96 -22.03
C ALA A 431 3.03 -12.29 -22.33
N PRO A 432 2.51 -12.39 -23.57
CA PRO A 432 1.20 -11.81 -23.92
C PRO A 432 0.08 -12.33 -23.02
N GLU A 433 0.18 -13.57 -22.56
CA GLU A 433 -0.75 -14.19 -21.61
C GLU A 433 -0.68 -13.59 -20.18
N TRP A 434 0.27 -12.69 -19.91
CA TRP A 434 0.26 -11.76 -18.78
C TRP A 434 -0.07 -10.33 -19.22
N THR A 435 0.59 -9.84 -20.27
CA THR A 435 0.60 -8.42 -20.64
C THR A 435 -0.64 -7.95 -21.41
N CYS A 436 -1.52 -8.86 -21.84
CA CYS A 436 -2.79 -8.51 -22.50
C CYS A 436 -3.89 -8.05 -21.54
N LEU A 437 -3.57 -7.82 -20.26
CA LEU A 437 -4.56 -7.36 -19.29
C LEU A 437 -5.16 -6.00 -19.68
N LEU A 438 -4.42 -5.07 -20.29
CA LEU A 438 -4.95 -3.74 -20.66
C LEU A 438 -6.21 -3.83 -21.57
N PRO A 439 -6.17 -4.49 -22.74
CA PRO A 439 -7.38 -4.65 -23.56
C PRO A 439 -8.47 -5.50 -22.89
N GLU A 440 -8.11 -6.57 -22.19
CA GLU A 440 -9.10 -7.44 -21.51
C GLU A 440 -9.83 -6.71 -20.39
N LEU A 441 -9.11 -5.89 -19.61
CA LEU A 441 -9.69 -5.10 -18.53
C LEU A 441 -10.60 -3.98 -19.07
N LEU A 442 -10.29 -3.42 -20.24
CA LEU A 442 -11.19 -2.49 -20.93
C LEU A 442 -12.51 -3.16 -21.29
N ASP A 443 -12.47 -4.36 -21.87
CA ASP A 443 -13.67 -5.11 -22.24
C ASP A 443 -14.49 -5.51 -21.01
N GLU A 444 -13.83 -6.00 -19.95
CA GLU A 444 -14.47 -6.35 -18.68
C GLU A 444 -15.18 -5.13 -18.06
N LEU A 445 -14.53 -3.95 -18.02
CA LEU A 445 -15.13 -2.73 -17.48
C LEU A 445 -16.34 -2.25 -18.29
N VAL A 446 -16.33 -2.45 -19.60
CA VAL A 446 -17.48 -2.15 -20.48
C VAL A 446 -18.60 -3.15 -20.25
N THR A 447 -18.29 -4.44 -20.21
CA THR A 447 -19.28 -5.52 -20.13
C THR A 447 -19.96 -5.57 -18.75
N GLU A 448 -19.18 -5.50 -17.67
CA GLU A 448 -19.69 -5.64 -16.30
C GLU A 448 -20.24 -4.32 -15.74
N TYR A 449 -19.67 -3.17 -16.13
CA TYR A 449 -20.00 -1.88 -15.52
C TYR A 449 -20.50 -0.80 -16.50
N GLY A 450 -20.51 -1.06 -17.80
CA GLY A 450 -20.97 -0.11 -18.82
C GLY A 450 -20.05 1.09 -19.03
N GLU A 451 -18.75 0.99 -18.68
CA GLU A 451 -17.76 2.08 -18.76
C GLU A 451 -17.25 2.33 -20.20
N VAL A 452 -18.16 2.56 -21.15
CA VAL A 452 -17.86 2.71 -22.58
C VAL A 452 -16.92 3.89 -22.89
N GLU A 453 -16.92 4.91 -22.04
CA GLU A 453 -16.06 6.09 -22.19
C GLU A 453 -14.57 5.76 -22.04
N LEU A 454 -14.24 4.71 -21.27
CA LEU A 454 -12.85 4.25 -21.10
C LEU A 454 -12.24 3.74 -22.40
N VAL A 455 -13.05 3.23 -23.33
CA VAL A 455 -12.57 2.79 -24.65
C VAL A 455 -12.05 3.98 -25.45
N ALA A 456 -12.71 5.14 -25.37
CA ALA A 456 -12.22 6.35 -26.02
C ALA A 456 -10.95 6.89 -25.34
N GLU A 457 -10.84 6.77 -24.01
CA GLU A 457 -9.71 7.26 -23.23
C GLU A 457 -8.45 6.38 -23.40
N HIS A 458 -8.59 5.05 -23.32
CA HIS A 458 -7.47 4.11 -23.25
C HIS A 458 -7.36 3.15 -24.45
N GLY A 459 -8.36 3.11 -25.35
CA GLY A 459 -8.31 2.32 -26.58
C GLY A 459 -7.07 2.58 -27.45
N PRO A 460 -6.56 3.82 -27.60
CA PRO A 460 -5.30 4.06 -28.29
C PRO A 460 -4.09 3.36 -27.65
N ALA A 461 -4.07 3.18 -26.33
CA ALA A 461 -2.99 2.46 -25.63
C ALA A 461 -3.11 0.95 -25.87
N ALA A 462 -4.32 0.39 -25.78
CA ALA A 462 -4.59 -1.00 -26.12
C ALA A 462 -4.22 -1.33 -27.58
N ALA A 463 -4.53 -0.44 -28.53
CA ALA A 463 -4.16 -0.61 -29.93
C ALA A 463 -2.64 -0.60 -30.17
N ARG A 464 -1.88 0.23 -29.44
CA ARG A 464 -0.40 0.22 -29.50
C ARG A 464 0.17 -1.10 -28.96
N TYR A 465 -0.39 -1.61 -27.87
CA TYR A 465 0.00 -2.90 -27.32
C TYR A 465 -0.24 -4.02 -28.33
N LEU A 466 -1.44 -4.07 -28.94
CA LEU A 466 -1.74 -5.06 -29.96
C LEU A 466 -0.80 -4.93 -31.18
N ALA A 467 -0.49 -3.70 -31.62
CA ALA A 467 0.45 -3.47 -32.71
C ALA A 467 1.87 -3.97 -32.39
N TYR A 468 2.34 -3.75 -31.15
CA TYR A 468 3.60 -4.27 -30.65
C TYR A 468 3.63 -5.80 -30.74
N GLU A 469 2.61 -6.46 -30.18
CA GLU A 469 2.47 -7.92 -30.17
C GLU A 469 2.42 -8.54 -31.57
N LEU A 470 1.62 -7.96 -32.48
CA LEU A 470 1.54 -8.37 -33.88
C LEU A 470 2.87 -8.16 -34.64
N GLY A 471 3.71 -7.24 -34.19
CA GLY A 471 5.06 -7.02 -34.73
C GLY A 471 6.05 -8.12 -34.34
N ARG A 472 5.75 -8.94 -33.31
CA ARG A 472 6.61 -10.03 -32.83
C ARG A 472 6.35 -11.38 -33.48
N ARG A 473 5.45 -11.45 -34.48
CA ARG A 473 5.15 -12.69 -35.20
C ARG A 473 6.39 -13.24 -35.91
N ASP A 474 6.58 -14.56 -35.83
CA ASP A 474 7.60 -15.27 -36.58
C ASP A 474 7.18 -15.49 -38.05
N GLU A 475 8.02 -16.22 -38.81
CA GLU A 475 7.76 -16.53 -40.23
C GLU A 475 6.49 -17.38 -40.45
N GLU A 476 6.04 -18.10 -39.43
CA GLU A 476 4.83 -18.92 -39.42
C GLU A 476 3.60 -18.10 -39.00
N GLY A 477 3.79 -16.83 -38.63
CA GLY A 477 2.75 -15.94 -38.15
C GLY A 477 2.39 -16.15 -36.67
N LEU A 478 3.19 -16.93 -35.94
CA LEU A 478 2.95 -17.27 -34.54
C LEU A 478 3.71 -16.32 -33.60
N ILE A 479 3.21 -16.20 -32.37
CA ILE A 479 3.79 -15.36 -31.33
C ILE A 479 4.31 -16.26 -30.22
N SER A 480 5.55 -16.03 -29.78
CA SER A 480 6.14 -16.74 -28.64
C SER A 480 5.92 -15.99 -27.33
N GLY A 481 5.83 -16.76 -26.24
CA GLY A 481 5.84 -16.29 -24.86
C GLY A 481 6.75 -17.16 -23.97
N VAL A 482 7.06 -16.70 -22.75
CA VAL A 482 7.99 -17.39 -21.84
C VAL A 482 7.30 -18.05 -20.64
N LEU A 483 6.13 -17.56 -20.23
CA LEU A 483 5.43 -18.01 -19.03
C LEU A 483 4.39 -19.11 -19.33
N GLY A 484 3.60 -18.97 -20.39
CA GLY A 484 2.64 -20.00 -20.85
C GLY A 484 1.56 -20.34 -19.81
N ASP A 485 1.13 -21.61 -19.74
CA ASP A 485 0.21 -22.11 -18.69
C ASP A 485 0.97 -22.34 -17.36
N TYR A 486 1.39 -21.24 -16.73
CA TYR A 486 2.29 -21.26 -15.58
C TYR A 486 1.72 -22.10 -14.41
N LEU A 487 2.57 -22.96 -13.84
CA LEU A 487 2.21 -23.89 -12.75
C LEU A 487 1.16 -24.95 -13.10
N THR A 488 1.12 -25.37 -14.37
CA THR A 488 0.32 -26.54 -14.78
C THR A 488 0.65 -27.78 -13.93
N PRO A 489 -0.33 -28.65 -13.59
CA PRO A 489 -0.09 -29.79 -12.70
C PRO A 489 1.12 -30.65 -13.12
N GLY A 490 2.11 -30.74 -12.23
CA GLY A 490 3.34 -31.49 -12.46
C GLY A 490 4.51 -30.68 -13.03
N SER A 491 4.35 -29.38 -13.29
CA SER A 491 5.43 -28.46 -13.62
C SER A 491 5.71 -27.47 -12.47
N PRO A 492 6.97 -27.27 -12.05
CA PRO A 492 7.32 -26.28 -11.03
C PRO A 492 7.41 -24.84 -11.60
N GLY A 493 6.94 -24.59 -12.82
CA GLY A 493 7.03 -23.29 -13.49
C GLY A 493 6.25 -23.30 -14.81
N PRO A 494 6.78 -22.69 -15.89
CA PRO A 494 6.12 -22.70 -17.19
C PRO A 494 5.77 -24.11 -17.65
N ALA A 495 4.67 -24.23 -18.36
CA ALA A 495 4.19 -25.50 -18.86
C ALA A 495 5.13 -26.12 -19.92
N PRO A 496 5.14 -27.46 -20.05
CA PRO A 496 6.03 -28.16 -20.99
C PRO A 496 5.56 -28.07 -22.46
N GLU A 497 4.31 -27.66 -22.73
CA GLU A 497 3.80 -27.51 -24.09
C GLU A 497 4.41 -26.32 -24.85
N ASP A 498 4.10 -26.26 -26.14
CA ASP A 498 4.54 -25.19 -27.02
C ASP A 498 3.93 -23.85 -26.59
N LYS A 499 4.76 -23.01 -25.97
CA LYS A 499 4.39 -21.67 -25.48
C LYS A 499 3.95 -20.72 -26.60
N ARG A 500 4.21 -21.05 -27.87
CA ARG A 500 3.68 -20.29 -29.00
C ARG A 500 2.16 -20.42 -29.11
N LEU A 501 1.59 -21.54 -28.66
CA LEU A 501 0.16 -21.77 -28.72
C LEU A 501 -0.59 -20.79 -27.82
N SER A 502 -0.26 -20.77 -26.51
CA SER A 502 -0.90 -19.87 -25.55
C SER A 502 -0.70 -18.42 -25.96
N ALA A 503 0.53 -18.03 -26.27
CA ALA A 503 0.84 -16.65 -26.63
C ALA A 503 0.10 -16.19 -27.88
N THR A 504 0.03 -17.02 -28.93
CA THR A 504 -0.73 -16.69 -30.14
C THR A 504 -2.23 -16.60 -29.87
N LEU A 505 -2.79 -17.49 -29.02
CA LEU A 505 -4.21 -17.47 -28.67
C LEU A 505 -4.61 -16.19 -27.93
N PHE A 506 -3.80 -15.74 -26.96
CA PHE A 506 -4.09 -14.51 -26.20
C PHE A 506 -3.97 -13.24 -27.04
N VAL A 507 -3.11 -13.20 -28.05
CA VAL A 507 -3.04 -12.05 -28.97
C VAL A 507 -4.17 -12.09 -30.02
N ALA A 508 -4.68 -13.27 -30.35
CA ALA A 508 -5.76 -13.44 -31.32
C ALA A 508 -7.15 -13.20 -30.74
N ARG A 509 -7.33 -13.45 -29.43
CA ARG A 509 -8.51 -13.08 -28.65
C ARG A 509 -8.64 -11.55 -28.62
#